data_AF-D3HMQ1-F1
#
_entry.id   AF-D3HMQ1-F1
#
_cell.length_a   1.000
_cell.length_b   1.000
_cell.length_c   1.000
_cell.angle_alpha   90.00
_cell.angle_beta   90.00
_cell.angle_gamma   90.00
#
_symmetry.space_group_name_H-M   'P 1'
#
loop_
_entity.id
_entity.type
_entity.pdbx_description
1 polymer ?
#
loop_
_entity_poly.entity_id
_entity_poly.type
_entity_poly.pdbx_seq_one_letter_code
_entity_poly.pdbx_strand_id
1 'polypeptide(L)'
;MTSKLKRELQQFLEQERISIHSGIVNYMTYQLADIKVNEEQLYQGFTLDNEETMDKEKVTFSIATGLDFSQIKKILNFFKIPEEKYLHGKPILINDDTMIEYFLFNFKNRFQTLKETSPEIIAQYKALSAPLLEANAKNILKKNLDEVKFMIMANYPGTSFTQTIKNLISFISTLSGRILDLENFPHLYVDVLKSKQEINHFLQLPEINGKPKLYAQLIMLLDSIALFECYHRNESVLSNIGLHKEFKEFLIPYRINPEKCDLLGHVILSLANVKIHTANLSRLTPGEDRARLVITFKNISEENVSKIVACMHRLGDGTAFVMDGRTPSSTVSDPYLVLRNQEYPLYKNENEEQTTKLYEKCSIEVDGNFFHTCVYPKIKENIAQLAAQQQLGNYQETSKEDFKFTVETARVSEHSMFEKYPNSASQFDTPNKKSSRTCICSLLKN
;
A
#
# COMPACT_ATOMS: atom_id res chain seq x y z
N MET A 1 11.67 -27.53 -7.20
CA MET A 1 12.76 -26.64 -6.75
C MET A 1 12.66 -25.33 -7.52
N THR A 2 12.80 -24.19 -6.85
CA THR A 2 12.77 -22.86 -7.49
C THR A 2 13.98 -22.67 -8.42
N SER A 3 13.78 -22.12 -9.62
CA SER A 3 14.86 -21.87 -10.57
C SER A 3 15.96 -20.96 -9.98
N LYS A 4 17.23 -21.19 -10.38
CA LYS A 4 18.39 -20.38 -9.94
C LYS A 4 18.14 -18.89 -10.17
N LEU A 5 17.63 -18.56 -11.37
CA LEU A 5 17.32 -17.18 -11.76
C LEU A 5 16.31 -16.54 -10.81
N LYS A 6 15.16 -17.19 -10.56
CA LYS A 6 14.13 -16.67 -9.64
C LYS A 6 14.68 -16.51 -8.23
N ARG A 7 15.37 -17.53 -7.70
CA ARG A 7 15.95 -17.52 -6.36
C ARG A 7 16.94 -16.37 -6.17
N GLU A 8 17.89 -16.21 -7.09
CA GLU A 8 18.93 -15.18 -6.96
C GLU A 8 18.41 -13.75 -7.20
N LEU A 9 17.47 -13.56 -8.14
CA LEU A 9 16.80 -12.27 -8.32
C LEU A 9 15.97 -11.91 -7.09
N GLN A 10 15.21 -12.86 -6.56
CA GLN A 10 14.38 -12.63 -5.38
C GLN A 10 15.26 -12.24 -4.19
N GLN A 11 16.31 -13.01 -3.90
CA GLN A 11 17.23 -12.71 -2.80
C GLN A 11 17.90 -11.33 -2.97
N PHE A 12 18.31 -10.96 -4.18
CA PHE A 12 18.91 -9.66 -4.45
C PHE A 12 17.90 -8.51 -4.28
N LEU A 13 16.69 -8.65 -4.83
CA LEU A 13 15.67 -7.60 -4.77
C LEU A 13 15.09 -7.44 -3.36
N GLU A 14 14.97 -8.52 -2.58
CA GLU A 14 14.55 -8.46 -1.17
C GLU A 14 15.52 -7.63 -0.32
N GLN A 15 16.83 -7.72 -0.57
CA GLN A 15 17.83 -6.85 0.09
C GLN A 15 17.60 -5.37 -0.24
N GLU A 16 17.05 -5.08 -1.42
CA GLU A 16 16.70 -3.73 -1.86
C GLU A 16 15.26 -3.32 -1.48
N ARG A 17 14.50 -4.20 -0.81
CA ARG A 17 13.07 -4.04 -0.49
C ARG A 17 12.20 -3.86 -1.74
N ILE A 18 12.52 -4.60 -2.80
CA ILE A 18 11.78 -4.61 -4.06
C ILE A 18 11.20 -6.00 -4.27
N SER A 19 9.92 -6.06 -4.59
CA SER A 19 9.23 -7.29 -4.94
C SER A 19 9.69 -7.72 -6.32
N ILE A 20 9.98 -9.00 -6.48
CA ILE A 20 10.25 -9.59 -7.80
C ILE A 20 9.05 -9.45 -8.74
N HIS A 21 7.84 -9.28 -8.19
CA HIS A 21 6.58 -9.08 -8.93
C HIS A 21 6.27 -7.60 -9.23
N SER A 22 7.16 -6.65 -8.90
CA SER A 22 6.96 -5.21 -9.16
C SER A 22 7.10 -4.81 -10.64
N GLY A 23 7.43 -5.76 -11.53
CA GLY A 23 7.72 -5.50 -12.94
C GLY A 23 9.13 -4.97 -13.21
N ILE A 24 9.94 -4.73 -12.17
CA ILE A 24 11.31 -4.23 -12.32
C ILE A 24 12.21 -5.18 -13.14
N VAL A 25 11.95 -6.48 -13.06
CA VAL A 25 12.70 -7.50 -13.80
C VAL A 25 12.51 -7.31 -15.30
N ASN A 26 11.27 -7.08 -15.73
CA ASN A 26 10.93 -6.83 -17.12
C ASN A 26 11.49 -5.48 -17.58
N TYR A 27 11.32 -4.42 -16.79
CA TYR A 27 11.89 -3.11 -17.08
C TYR A 27 13.40 -3.18 -17.34
N MET A 28 14.16 -3.81 -16.45
CA MET A 28 15.60 -3.95 -16.63
C MET A 28 15.96 -4.84 -17.82
N THR A 29 15.18 -5.89 -18.08
CA THR A 29 15.41 -6.75 -19.24
C THR A 29 15.29 -5.96 -20.55
N TYR A 30 14.25 -5.14 -20.69
CA TYR A 30 14.08 -4.28 -21.86
C TYR A 30 15.17 -3.20 -21.95
N GLN A 31 15.62 -2.64 -20.83
CA GLN A 31 16.75 -1.72 -20.79
C GLN A 31 18.08 -2.38 -21.23
N LEU A 32 18.34 -3.61 -20.79
CA LEU A 32 19.52 -4.38 -21.19
C LEU A 32 19.51 -4.74 -22.67
N ALA A 33 18.31 -4.94 -23.24
CA ALA A 33 18.11 -5.14 -24.67
C ALA A 33 18.07 -3.83 -25.48
N ASP A 34 18.23 -2.66 -24.84
CA ASP A 34 18.12 -1.34 -25.49
C ASP A 34 16.78 -1.15 -26.22
N ILE A 35 15.68 -1.45 -25.50
CA ILE A 35 14.31 -1.34 -25.99
C ILE A 35 13.53 -0.41 -25.07
N LYS A 36 12.86 0.57 -25.68
CA LYS A 36 11.87 1.40 -25.01
C LYS A 36 10.50 0.75 -25.20
N VAL A 37 9.85 0.47 -24.09
CA VAL A 37 8.51 -0.13 -24.03
C VAL A 37 7.58 0.80 -23.24
N ASN A 38 6.29 0.75 -23.55
CA ASN A 38 5.28 1.45 -22.76
C ASN A 38 4.92 0.65 -21.48
N GLU A 39 4.07 1.21 -20.61
CA GLU A 39 3.71 0.56 -19.34
C GLU A 39 3.02 -0.79 -19.52
N GLU A 40 2.11 -0.92 -20.48
CA GLU A 40 1.39 -2.18 -20.74
C GLU A 40 2.34 -3.29 -21.20
N GLN A 41 3.34 -2.93 -22.01
CA GLN A 41 4.37 -3.84 -22.50
C GLN A 41 5.33 -4.27 -21.39
N LEU A 42 5.50 -3.51 -20.31
CA LEU A 42 6.33 -3.91 -19.15
C LEU A 42 5.77 -5.12 -18.40
N TYR A 43 4.46 -5.36 -18.47
CA TYR A 43 3.85 -6.55 -17.88
C TYR A 43 4.10 -7.82 -18.70
N GLN A 44 4.54 -7.69 -19.95
CA GLN A 44 4.91 -8.80 -20.82
C GLN A 44 6.42 -9.01 -20.72
N GLY A 45 6.86 -10.19 -20.29
CA GLY A 45 8.28 -10.46 -20.05
C GLY A 45 8.47 -11.77 -19.32
N PHE A 46 9.28 -11.76 -18.26
CA PHE A 46 9.37 -12.90 -17.36
C PHE A 46 8.05 -13.09 -16.63
N THR A 47 7.48 -14.29 -16.78
CA THR A 47 6.47 -14.80 -15.85
C THR A 47 7.22 -15.63 -14.82
N LEU A 48 7.40 -15.06 -13.63
CA LEU A 48 8.13 -15.72 -12.54
C LEU A 48 7.20 -16.51 -11.62
N ASP A 49 5.93 -16.64 -11.98
CA ASP A 49 4.95 -17.51 -11.32
C ASP A 49 5.03 -18.95 -11.87
N ASN A 50 4.76 -19.92 -11.00
CA ASN A 50 4.98 -21.33 -11.29
C ASN A 50 3.89 -21.90 -12.23
N GLU A 51 4.29 -22.51 -13.34
CA GLU A 51 3.48 -23.57 -13.95
C GLU A 51 3.82 -24.90 -13.25
N GLU A 52 2.82 -25.54 -12.65
CA GLU A 52 2.92 -26.80 -11.87
C GLU A 52 3.29 -28.05 -12.69
N THR A 53 3.81 -27.92 -13.91
CA THR A 53 4.00 -29.08 -14.79
C THR A 53 5.47 -29.46 -14.98
N MET A 54 5.83 -30.55 -14.28
CA MET A 54 7.04 -31.37 -14.36
C MET A 54 8.32 -30.84 -13.71
N ASP A 55 9.16 -31.79 -13.28
CA ASP A 55 10.28 -31.74 -12.31
C ASP A 55 11.38 -30.66 -12.47
N LYS A 56 11.22 -29.66 -13.35
CA LYS A 56 12.12 -28.50 -13.45
C LYS A 56 11.30 -27.26 -13.83
N GLU A 57 11.27 -26.24 -12.96
CA GLU A 57 10.80 -24.90 -13.33
C GLU A 57 11.58 -24.42 -14.56
N LYS A 58 10.89 -24.27 -15.69
CA LYS A 58 11.43 -23.71 -16.93
C LYS A 58 11.20 -22.20 -16.89
N VAL A 59 12.27 -21.42 -16.90
CA VAL A 59 12.11 -19.96 -16.96
C VAL A 59 11.78 -19.56 -18.38
N THR A 60 10.69 -18.82 -18.57
CA THR A 60 10.30 -18.31 -19.88
C THR A 60 10.26 -16.78 -19.88
N PHE A 61 10.57 -16.21 -21.03
CA PHE A 61 10.46 -14.78 -21.30
C PHE A 61 9.51 -14.56 -22.48
N SER A 62 8.39 -13.91 -22.24
CA SER A 62 7.41 -13.55 -23.27
C SER A 62 7.74 -12.17 -23.85
N ILE A 63 7.93 -12.10 -25.16
CA ILE A 63 8.18 -10.84 -25.83
C ILE A 63 6.88 -10.02 -25.91
N ALA A 64 6.95 -8.74 -25.54
CA ALA A 64 5.80 -7.85 -25.59
C ALA A 64 5.18 -7.74 -27.00
N THR A 65 3.86 -7.74 -27.06
CA THR A 65 3.09 -7.49 -28.28
C THR A 65 3.34 -6.06 -28.79
N GLY A 66 3.35 -5.92 -30.12
CA GLY A 66 3.55 -4.63 -30.79
C GLY A 66 5.01 -4.17 -30.94
N LEU A 67 5.99 -4.96 -30.50
CA LEU A 67 7.39 -4.72 -30.84
C LEU A 67 7.65 -5.04 -32.32
N ASP A 68 8.39 -4.15 -32.98
CA ASP A 68 8.83 -4.40 -34.36
C ASP A 68 9.93 -5.47 -34.42
N PHE A 69 10.19 -6.02 -35.61
CA PHE A 69 11.18 -7.08 -35.77
C PHE A 69 12.61 -6.65 -35.38
N SER A 70 12.96 -5.37 -35.52
CA SER A 70 14.25 -4.83 -35.10
C SER A 70 14.41 -4.88 -33.58
N GLN A 71 13.36 -4.50 -32.85
CA GLN A 71 13.31 -4.60 -31.39
C GLN A 71 13.33 -6.06 -30.91
N ILE A 72 12.54 -6.94 -31.54
CA ILE A 72 12.56 -8.38 -31.25
C ILE A 72 13.98 -8.94 -31.42
N LYS A 73 14.67 -8.58 -32.50
CA LYS A 73 16.06 -9.00 -32.76
C LYS A 73 17.02 -8.57 -31.65
N LYS A 74 16.83 -7.40 -31.03
CA LYS A 74 17.65 -7.00 -29.87
C LYS A 74 17.46 -7.93 -28.66
N ILE A 75 16.22 -8.34 -28.38
CA ILE A 75 15.91 -9.29 -27.31
C ILE A 75 16.56 -10.64 -27.59
N LEU A 76 16.41 -11.16 -28.82
CA LEU A 76 16.99 -12.43 -29.24
C LEU A 76 18.51 -12.40 -29.14
N ASN A 77 19.15 -11.32 -29.60
CA ASN A 77 20.60 -11.13 -29.48
C ASN A 77 21.06 -11.10 -28.03
N PHE A 78 20.33 -10.40 -27.15
CA PHE A 78 20.64 -10.36 -25.72
C PHE A 78 20.60 -11.76 -25.10
N PHE A 79 19.61 -12.58 -25.45
CA PHE A 79 19.52 -13.97 -25.02
C PHE A 79 20.35 -14.97 -25.86
N LYS A 80 21.14 -14.48 -26.82
CA LYS A 80 21.95 -15.29 -27.77
C LYS A 80 21.12 -16.35 -28.51
N ILE A 81 19.89 -16.01 -28.87
CA ILE A 81 18.97 -16.88 -29.61
C ILE A 81 19.06 -16.53 -31.10
N PRO A 82 19.42 -17.49 -31.98
CA PRO A 82 19.36 -17.28 -33.42
C PRO A 82 17.94 -16.96 -33.89
N GLU A 83 17.81 -16.01 -34.81
CA GLU A 83 16.50 -15.56 -35.33
C GLU A 83 15.68 -16.72 -35.92
N GLU A 84 16.34 -17.69 -36.54
CA GLU A 84 15.67 -18.84 -37.18
C GLU A 84 15.02 -19.78 -36.16
N LYS A 85 15.43 -19.71 -34.89
CA LYS A 85 14.87 -20.50 -33.79
C LYS A 85 13.71 -19.80 -33.08
N TYR A 86 13.47 -18.53 -33.38
CA TYR A 86 12.38 -17.78 -32.74
C TYR A 86 11.04 -18.09 -33.42
N LEU A 87 10.09 -18.57 -32.61
CA LEU A 87 8.70 -18.74 -33.03
C LEU A 87 7.91 -17.51 -32.59
N HIS A 88 7.41 -16.73 -33.55
CA HIS A 88 6.71 -15.48 -33.26
C HIS A 88 5.52 -15.70 -32.31
N GLY A 89 5.43 -14.86 -31.28
CA GLY A 89 4.39 -14.97 -30.24
C GLY A 89 4.58 -16.14 -29.25
N LYS A 90 5.65 -16.93 -29.36
CA LYS A 90 5.99 -17.96 -28.36
C LYS A 90 7.00 -17.43 -27.33
N PRO A 91 6.87 -17.84 -26.05
CA PRO A 91 7.86 -17.50 -25.04
C PRO A 91 9.25 -18.07 -25.36
N ILE A 92 10.28 -17.29 -25.06
CA ILE A 92 11.67 -17.69 -25.09
C ILE A 92 11.96 -18.56 -23.87
N LEU A 93 12.54 -19.74 -24.10
CA LEU A 93 12.96 -20.63 -23.03
C LEU A 93 14.39 -20.30 -22.56
N ILE A 94 14.55 -20.02 -21.26
CA ILE A 94 15.83 -19.66 -20.64
C ILE A 94 16.23 -20.75 -19.65
N ASN A 95 16.89 -21.79 -20.17
CA ASN A 95 17.32 -22.96 -19.40
C ASN A 95 18.83 -23.20 -19.44
N ASP A 96 19.61 -22.27 -19.98
CA ASP A 96 21.08 -22.33 -20.02
C ASP A 96 21.65 -21.60 -18.80
N ASP A 97 22.39 -22.31 -17.95
CA ASP A 97 22.98 -21.77 -16.72
C ASP A 97 23.96 -20.62 -17.00
N THR A 98 24.69 -20.66 -18.11
CA THR A 98 25.61 -19.58 -18.53
C THR A 98 24.82 -18.33 -18.90
N MET A 99 23.69 -18.50 -19.58
CA MET A 99 22.80 -17.38 -19.92
C MET A 99 22.12 -16.80 -18.67
N ILE A 100 21.73 -17.64 -17.72
CA ILE A 100 21.18 -17.20 -16.43
C ILE A 100 22.22 -16.39 -15.65
N GLU A 101 23.47 -16.87 -15.55
CA GLU A 101 24.56 -16.14 -14.89
C GLU A 101 24.88 -14.82 -15.60
N TYR A 102 24.95 -14.84 -16.93
CA TYR A 102 25.14 -13.64 -17.73
C TYR A 102 24.03 -12.62 -17.49
N PHE A 103 22.76 -13.06 -17.48
CA PHE A 103 21.62 -12.20 -17.18
C PHE A 103 21.73 -11.60 -15.77
N LEU A 104 21.95 -12.43 -14.75
CA LEU A 104 22.04 -11.99 -13.35
C LEU A 104 23.16 -10.97 -13.14
N PHE A 105 24.32 -11.16 -13.77
CA PHE A 105 25.43 -10.22 -13.71
C PHE A 105 25.06 -8.86 -14.31
N ASN A 106 24.54 -8.85 -15.54
CA ASN A 106 24.15 -7.61 -16.23
C ASN A 106 22.99 -6.90 -15.52
N PHE A 107 22.03 -7.67 -15.01
CA PHE A 107 20.92 -7.16 -14.22
C PHE A 107 21.40 -6.40 -12.99
N LYS A 108 22.25 -7.03 -12.16
CA LYS A 108 22.76 -6.40 -10.93
C LYS A 108 23.57 -5.13 -11.25
N ASN A 109 24.42 -5.16 -12.28
CA ASN A 109 25.19 -3.98 -12.70
C ASN A 109 24.29 -2.84 -13.19
N ARG A 110 23.29 -3.16 -14.02
CA ARG A 110 22.35 -2.15 -14.52
C ARG A 110 21.49 -1.59 -13.40
N PHE A 111 21.08 -2.41 -12.44
CA PHE A 111 20.35 -1.96 -11.25
C PHE A 111 21.17 -0.96 -10.44
N GLN A 112 22.45 -1.26 -10.14
CA GLN A 112 23.31 -0.34 -9.39
C GLN A 112 23.53 0.97 -10.15
N THR A 113 23.78 0.89 -11.46
CA THR A 113 23.89 2.09 -12.31
C THR A 113 22.61 2.93 -12.22
N LEU A 114 21.43 2.30 -12.34
CA LEU A 114 20.15 3.00 -12.28
C LEU A 114 19.91 3.65 -10.92
N LYS A 115 20.31 2.97 -9.84
CA LYS A 115 20.23 3.49 -8.47
C LYS A 115 21.09 4.74 -8.28
N GLU A 116 22.23 4.81 -8.94
CA GLU A 116 23.13 5.97 -8.90
C GLU A 116 22.69 7.11 -9.83
N THR A 117 22.25 6.79 -11.05
CA THR A 117 21.97 7.80 -12.08
C THR A 117 20.53 8.29 -12.09
N SER A 118 19.58 7.48 -11.61
CA SER A 118 18.14 7.73 -11.66
C SER A 118 17.43 7.14 -10.43
N PRO A 119 17.81 7.59 -9.21
CA PRO A 119 17.28 7.04 -7.95
C PRO A 119 15.74 7.12 -7.84
N GLU A 120 15.12 8.08 -8.51
CA GLU A 120 13.67 8.24 -8.59
C GLU A 120 12.96 7.02 -9.20
N ILE A 121 13.56 6.36 -10.19
CA ILE A 121 12.99 5.14 -10.79
C ILE A 121 13.02 3.99 -9.79
N ILE A 122 14.13 3.84 -9.06
CA ILE A 122 14.24 2.84 -7.99
C ILE A 122 13.24 3.12 -6.86
N ALA A 123 13.06 4.39 -6.49
CA ALA A 123 12.07 4.78 -5.48
C ALA A 123 10.64 4.42 -5.90
N GLN A 124 10.28 4.62 -7.17
CA GLN A 124 8.99 4.20 -7.72
C GLN A 124 8.78 2.68 -7.60
N TYR A 125 9.77 1.87 -7.97
CA TYR A 125 9.65 0.41 -7.85
C TYR A 125 9.62 -0.07 -6.39
N LYS A 126 10.31 0.61 -5.47
CA LYS A 126 10.18 0.34 -4.02
C LYS A 126 8.76 0.65 -3.52
N ALA A 127 8.18 1.76 -3.96
CA ALA A 127 6.81 2.13 -3.62
C ALA A 127 5.79 1.11 -4.14
N LEU A 128 5.90 0.69 -5.40
CA LEU A 128 5.05 -0.37 -5.99
C LEU A 128 5.24 -1.73 -5.31
N SER A 129 6.44 -2.01 -4.81
CA SER A 129 6.78 -3.27 -4.16
C SER A 129 6.22 -3.42 -2.76
N ALA A 130 6.11 -2.31 -2.02
CA ALA A 130 5.74 -2.32 -0.62
C ALA A 130 4.42 -3.07 -0.34
N PRO A 131 3.28 -2.77 -0.99
CA PRO A 131 2.03 -3.51 -0.75
C PRO A 131 2.13 -4.99 -1.13
N LEU A 132 2.92 -5.34 -2.15
CA LEU A 132 3.14 -6.73 -2.55
C LEU A 132 3.93 -7.52 -1.49
N LEU A 133 4.98 -6.90 -0.94
CA LEU A 133 5.82 -7.49 0.10
C LEU A 133 5.06 -7.66 1.41
N GLU A 134 4.24 -6.66 1.79
CA GLU A 134 3.36 -6.73 2.96
C GLU A 134 2.34 -7.86 2.84
N ALA A 135 1.61 -7.91 1.72
CA ALA A 135 0.64 -8.97 1.45
C ALA A 135 1.29 -10.37 1.47
N ASN A 136 2.46 -10.50 0.84
CA ASN A 136 3.21 -11.76 0.85
C ASN A 136 3.62 -12.16 2.27
N ALA A 137 4.16 -11.23 3.06
CA ALA A 137 4.57 -11.51 4.44
C ALA A 137 3.38 -11.89 5.34
N LYS A 138 2.23 -11.21 5.19
CA LYS A 138 0.97 -11.58 5.86
C LYS A 138 0.53 -13.00 5.47
N ASN A 139 0.59 -13.35 4.20
CA ASN A 139 0.21 -14.66 3.69
C ASN A 139 1.13 -15.78 4.19
N ILE A 140 2.46 -15.56 4.20
CA ILE A 140 3.44 -16.50 4.74
C ILE A 140 3.19 -16.71 6.24
N LEU A 141 2.99 -15.64 7.00
CA LEU A 141 2.70 -15.73 8.42
C LEU A 141 1.41 -16.52 8.69
N LYS A 142 0.33 -16.22 7.96
CA LYS A 142 -0.94 -16.95 8.04
C LYS A 142 -0.74 -18.45 7.77
N LYS A 143 -0.04 -18.78 6.69
CA LYS A 143 0.26 -20.17 6.32
C LYS A 143 1.00 -20.91 7.43
N ASN A 144 2.07 -20.32 7.98
CA ASN A 144 2.86 -20.95 9.04
C ASN A 144 2.04 -21.13 10.34
N LEU A 145 1.13 -20.20 10.66
CA LEU A 145 0.23 -20.35 11.81
C LEU A 145 -0.72 -21.53 11.63
N ASP A 146 -1.32 -21.65 10.44
CA ASP A 146 -2.21 -22.76 10.12
C ASP A 146 -1.44 -24.09 10.16
N GLU A 147 -0.23 -24.15 9.58
CA GLU A 147 0.64 -25.34 9.62
C GLU A 147 1.01 -25.76 11.05
N VAL A 148 1.41 -24.82 11.90
CA VAL A 148 1.70 -25.08 13.33
C VAL A 148 0.45 -25.62 14.02
N LYS A 149 -0.71 -24.99 13.82
CA LYS A 149 -1.98 -25.43 14.40
C LYS A 149 -2.33 -26.86 13.98
N PHE A 150 -2.28 -27.15 12.68
CA PHE A 150 -2.54 -28.49 12.13
C PHE A 150 -1.54 -29.52 12.68
N MET A 151 -0.25 -29.18 12.72
CA MET A 151 0.78 -30.07 13.27
C MET A 151 0.49 -30.44 14.72
N ILE A 152 0.11 -29.46 15.54
CA ILE A 152 -0.16 -29.68 16.96
C ILE A 152 -1.39 -30.59 17.14
N MET A 153 -2.48 -30.29 16.43
CA MET A 153 -3.73 -31.05 16.51
C MET A 153 -3.58 -32.50 16.02
N ALA A 154 -2.76 -32.73 14.99
CA ALA A 154 -2.59 -34.06 14.40
C ALA A 154 -1.66 -34.97 15.22
N ASN A 155 -0.57 -34.42 15.78
CA ASN A 155 0.53 -35.24 16.31
C ASN A 155 0.59 -35.32 17.84
N TYR A 156 -0.10 -34.43 18.56
CA TYR A 156 -0.04 -34.37 20.02
C TYR A 156 -1.40 -34.42 20.75
N PRO A 157 -2.45 -35.10 20.25
CA PRO A 157 -3.70 -35.21 21.00
C PRO A 157 -3.51 -36.05 22.28
N GLY A 158 -4.01 -35.55 23.41
CA GLY A 158 -4.12 -36.33 24.66
C GLY A 158 -2.79 -36.72 25.34
N THR A 159 -1.70 -35.98 25.10
CA THR A 159 -0.38 -36.26 25.69
C THR A 159 -0.28 -35.82 27.15
N SER A 160 0.70 -36.32 27.92
CA SER A 160 0.98 -35.84 29.30
C SER A 160 1.34 -34.34 29.37
N PHE A 161 1.66 -33.72 28.23
CA PHE A 161 1.89 -32.29 28.04
C PHE A 161 0.61 -31.51 27.67
N THR A 162 -0.57 -32.07 27.98
CA THR A 162 -1.88 -31.54 27.56
C THR A 162 -2.06 -30.05 27.83
N GLN A 163 -1.66 -29.54 28.99
CA GLN A 163 -1.91 -28.13 29.32
C GLN A 163 -1.14 -27.17 28.42
N THR A 164 0.12 -27.46 28.15
CA THR A 164 0.94 -26.57 27.32
C THR A 164 0.57 -26.66 25.85
N ILE A 165 0.19 -27.84 25.35
CA ILE A 165 -0.39 -27.98 24.01
C ILE A 165 -1.70 -27.18 23.89
N LYS A 166 -2.58 -27.22 24.91
CA LYS A 166 -3.79 -26.40 24.93
C LYS A 166 -3.49 -24.91 24.91
N ASN A 167 -2.53 -24.47 25.73
CA ASN A 167 -2.11 -23.06 25.77
C ASN A 167 -1.55 -22.62 24.42
N LEU A 168 -0.70 -23.44 23.80
CA LEU A 168 -0.12 -23.16 22.48
C LEU A 168 -1.19 -23.12 21.38
N ILE A 169 -2.13 -24.08 21.34
CA ILE A 169 -3.24 -24.06 20.37
C ILE A 169 -4.09 -22.79 20.55
N SER A 170 -4.41 -22.43 21.79
CA SER A 170 -5.20 -21.23 22.10
C SER A 170 -4.48 -19.97 21.62
N PHE A 171 -3.18 -19.87 21.90
CA PHE A 171 -2.33 -18.77 21.46
C PHE A 171 -2.27 -18.67 19.92
N ILE A 172 -1.94 -19.77 19.22
CA ILE A 172 -1.87 -19.80 17.75
C ILE A 172 -3.23 -19.46 17.13
N SER A 173 -4.33 -19.94 17.71
CA SER A 173 -5.68 -19.61 17.25
C SER A 173 -6.02 -18.14 17.44
N THR A 174 -5.61 -17.56 18.58
CA THR A 174 -5.78 -16.12 18.86
C THR A 174 -4.96 -15.29 17.87
N LEU A 175 -3.70 -15.65 17.63
CA LEU A 175 -2.82 -14.94 16.71
C LEU A 175 -3.33 -15.03 15.26
N SER A 176 -3.84 -16.19 14.84
CA SER A 176 -4.50 -16.37 13.54
C SER A 176 -5.73 -15.47 13.40
N GLY A 177 -6.61 -15.42 14.42
CA GLY A 177 -7.74 -14.50 14.45
C GLY A 177 -7.30 -13.04 14.30
N ARG A 178 -6.28 -12.62 15.05
CA ARG A 178 -5.74 -11.25 14.97
C ARG A 178 -5.27 -10.88 13.56
N ILE A 179 -4.63 -11.80 12.85
CA ILE A 179 -4.14 -11.56 11.48
C ILE A 179 -5.27 -11.43 10.47
N LEU A 180 -6.31 -12.25 10.61
CA LEU A 180 -7.50 -12.16 9.77
C LEU A 180 -8.21 -10.82 9.96
N ASP A 181 -8.20 -10.32 11.20
CA ASP A 181 -8.89 -9.10 11.61
C ASP A 181 -8.10 -7.81 11.40
N LEU A 182 -6.84 -7.86 10.93
CA LEU A 182 -5.98 -6.68 10.74
C LEU A 182 -6.60 -5.60 9.85
N GLU A 183 -7.41 -6.00 8.88
CA GLU A 183 -8.11 -5.09 7.96
C GLU A 183 -9.23 -4.30 8.66
N ASN A 184 -9.79 -4.84 9.73
CA ASN A 184 -10.84 -4.15 10.49
C ASN A 184 -10.27 -3.47 11.74
N PHE A 185 -9.18 -4.02 12.28
CA PHE A 185 -8.62 -3.63 13.56
C PHE A 185 -7.08 -3.53 13.50
N PRO A 186 -6.52 -2.47 12.89
CA PRO A 186 -5.08 -2.39 12.70
C PRO A 186 -4.28 -2.24 14.01
N HIS A 187 -4.88 -1.84 15.13
CA HIS A 187 -4.19 -1.85 16.43
C HIS A 187 -3.67 -3.26 16.82
N LEU A 188 -4.26 -4.33 16.24
CA LEU A 188 -3.82 -5.71 16.43
C LEU A 188 -2.41 -6.00 15.85
N TYR A 189 -1.85 -5.11 14.99
CA TYR A 189 -0.46 -5.20 14.55
C TYR A 189 0.51 -5.28 15.74
N VAL A 190 0.24 -4.52 16.81
CA VAL A 190 1.07 -4.52 18.02
C VAL A 190 1.08 -5.89 18.69
N ASP A 191 -0.05 -6.58 18.70
CA ASP A 191 -0.17 -7.89 19.32
C ASP A 191 0.52 -8.98 18.50
N VAL A 192 0.49 -8.87 17.17
CA VAL A 192 1.28 -9.73 16.28
C VAL A 192 2.78 -9.53 16.52
N LEU A 193 3.24 -8.29 16.67
CA LEU A 193 4.66 -8.01 16.96
C LEU A 193 5.08 -8.52 18.35
N LYS A 194 4.24 -8.34 19.37
CA LYS A 194 4.50 -8.82 20.74
C LYS A 194 4.50 -10.36 20.85
N SER A 195 3.88 -11.04 19.90
CA SER A 195 3.78 -12.51 19.89
C SER A 195 5.15 -13.23 19.85
N LYS A 196 6.22 -12.57 19.41
CA LYS A 196 7.59 -13.11 19.43
C LYS A 196 8.03 -13.52 20.84
N GLN A 197 7.68 -12.74 21.86
CA GLN A 197 8.06 -13.05 23.24
C GLN A 197 7.42 -14.35 23.72
N GLU A 198 6.14 -14.53 23.39
CA GLU A 198 5.37 -15.71 23.75
C GLU A 198 5.87 -16.97 23.03
N ILE A 199 6.20 -16.88 21.73
CA ILE A 199 6.77 -18.01 21.00
C ILE A 199 8.16 -18.37 21.53
N ASN A 200 9.00 -17.38 21.85
CA ASN A 200 10.28 -17.61 22.50
C ASN A 200 10.12 -18.29 23.87
N HIS A 201 9.10 -17.90 24.64
CA HIS A 201 8.77 -18.57 25.89
C HIS A 201 8.42 -20.05 25.65
N PHE A 202 7.56 -20.36 24.68
CA PHE A 202 7.24 -21.75 24.32
C PHE A 202 8.48 -22.55 23.90
N LEU A 203 9.39 -21.97 23.11
CA LEU A 203 10.62 -22.64 22.67
C LEU A 203 11.58 -23.00 23.82
N GLN A 204 11.52 -22.28 24.94
CA GLN A 204 12.33 -22.54 26.13
C GLN A 204 11.77 -23.67 27.00
N LEU A 205 10.51 -24.08 26.80
CA LEU A 205 9.89 -25.14 27.58
C LEU A 205 10.56 -26.49 27.26
N PRO A 206 11.04 -27.25 28.27
CA PRO A 206 11.74 -28.52 28.06
C PRO A 206 10.97 -29.51 27.19
N GLU A 207 9.65 -29.53 27.32
CA GLU A 207 8.76 -30.42 26.59
C GLU A 207 8.60 -30.03 25.11
N ILE A 208 8.73 -28.74 24.75
CA ILE A 208 8.74 -28.26 23.36
C ILE A 208 10.11 -28.54 22.73
N ASN A 209 11.19 -28.25 23.45
CA ASN A 209 12.56 -28.52 22.98
C ASN A 209 12.78 -30.03 22.72
N GLY A 210 12.16 -30.90 23.52
CA GLY A 210 12.14 -32.35 23.29
C GLY A 210 11.38 -32.81 22.03
N LYS A 211 10.79 -31.91 21.23
CA LYS A 211 10.02 -32.21 20.01
C LYS A 211 10.59 -31.46 18.78
N PRO A 212 11.61 -32.03 18.11
CA PRO A 212 12.35 -31.33 17.04
C PRO A 212 11.48 -30.80 15.90
N LYS A 213 10.42 -31.52 15.49
CA LYS A 213 9.53 -31.07 14.41
C LYS A 213 8.69 -29.84 14.80
N LEU A 214 8.12 -29.85 16.01
CA LEU A 214 7.33 -28.71 16.52
C LEU A 214 8.25 -27.52 16.79
N TYR A 215 9.42 -27.78 17.38
CA TYR A 215 10.45 -26.76 17.60
C TYR A 215 10.83 -26.05 16.29
N ALA A 216 11.17 -26.81 15.25
CA ALA A 216 11.51 -26.25 13.94
C ALA A 216 10.38 -25.39 13.34
N GLN A 217 9.12 -25.82 13.47
CA GLN A 217 7.98 -25.04 12.98
C GLN A 217 7.75 -23.75 13.78
N LEU A 218 7.98 -23.76 15.09
CA LEU A 218 7.91 -22.56 15.91
C LEU A 218 9.05 -21.58 15.58
N ILE A 219 10.23 -22.07 15.18
CA ILE A 219 11.31 -21.24 14.63
C ILE A 219 10.88 -20.63 13.29
N MET A 220 10.32 -21.42 12.36
CA MET A 220 9.79 -20.90 11.10
C MET A 220 8.67 -19.87 11.29
N LEU A 221 7.88 -20.00 12.36
CA LEU A 221 6.88 -19.01 12.75
C LEU A 221 7.53 -17.71 13.28
N LEU A 222 8.61 -17.80 14.06
CA LEU A 222 9.37 -16.61 14.45
C LEU A 222 9.97 -15.89 13.24
N ASP A 223 10.51 -16.65 12.28
CA ASP A 223 11.06 -16.10 11.05
C ASP A 223 9.98 -15.41 10.21
N SER A 224 8.76 -15.97 10.13
CA SER A 224 7.65 -15.33 9.42
C SER A 224 7.13 -14.09 10.14
N ILE A 225 7.12 -14.06 11.48
CA ILE A 225 6.80 -12.82 12.23
C ILE A 225 7.90 -11.77 12.02
N ALA A 226 9.17 -12.17 11.97
CA ALA A 226 10.26 -11.25 11.67
C ALA A 226 10.17 -10.69 10.24
N LEU A 227 9.79 -11.53 9.26
CA LEU A 227 9.53 -11.11 7.89
C LEU A 227 8.34 -10.14 7.83
N PHE A 228 7.27 -10.45 8.56
CA PHE A 228 6.11 -9.58 8.71
C PHE A 228 6.52 -8.21 9.27
N GLU A 229 7.26 -8.17 10.38
CA GLU A 229 7.79 -6.94 10.96
C GLU A 229 8.69 -6.16 10.02
N CYS A 230 9.53 -6.85 9.23
CA CYS A 230 10.45 -6.21 8.29
C CYS A 230 9.73 -5.37 7.22
N TYR A 231 8.58 -5.87 6.74
CA TYR A 231 7.83 -5.22 5.66
C TYR A 231 6.68 -4.35 6.13
N HIS A 232 6.12 -4.60 7.30
CA HIS A 232 4.94 -3.86 7.75
C HIS A 232 5.31 -2.51 8.35
N ARG A 233 4.88 -1.43 7.69
CA ARG A 233 4.98 -0.05 8.18
C ARG A 233 3.90 0.26 9.21
N ASN A 234 3.92 -0.47 10.33
CA ASN A 234 2.90 -0.39 11.36
C ASN A 234 2.73 1.03 11.91
N GLU A 235 3.84 1.77 12.09
CA GLU A 235 3.77 3.17 12.49
C GLU A 235 2.99 4.00 11.46
N SER A 236 3.26 3.82 10.17
CA SER A 236 2.53 4.55 9.12
C SER A 236 1.04 4.20 9.08
N VAL A 237 0.71 2.92 9.25
CA VAL A 237 -0.69 2.47 9.34
C VAL A 237 -1.39 3.09 10.56
N LEU A 238 -0.75 3.06 11.73
CA LEU A 238 -1.30 3.62 12.96
C LEU A 238 -1.45 5.15 12.88
N SER A 239 -0.46 5.83 12.33
CA SER A 239 -0.49 7.26 12.06
C SER A 239 -1.66 7.65 11.15
N ASN A 240 -1.90 6.90 10.07
CA ASN A 240 -3.01 7.18 9.14
C ASN A 240 -4.40 7.04 9.81
N ILE A 241 -4.56 6.08 10.72
CA ILE A 241 -5.83 5.84 11.42
C ILE A 241 -6.17 6.98 12.38
N GLY A 242 -5.16 7.49 13.10
CA GLY A 242 -5.33 8.60 14.05
C GLY A 242 -5.47 9.97 13.39
N LEU A 243 -4.85 10.17 12.23
CA LEU A 243 -4.64 11.48 11.62
C LEU A 243 -5.93 12.30 11.42
N HIS A 244 -7.01 11.68 10.92
CA HIS A 244 -8.28 12.38 10.72
C HIS A 244 -8.92 12.86 12.02
N LYS A 245 -8.90 12.00 13.05
CA LYS A 245 -9.43 12.31 14.37
C LYS A 245 -8.63 13.43 15.00
N GLU A 246 -7.30 13.31 14.99
CA GLU A 246 -6.39 14.32 15.50
C GLU A 246 -6.56 15.66 14.80
N PHE A 247 -6.76 15.67 13.47
CA PHE A 247 -6.97 16.90 12.72
C PHE A 247 -8.31 17.57 13.05
N LYS A 248 -9.38 16.79 13.16
CA LYS A 248 -10.68 17.28 13.62
C LYS A 248 -10.56 17.91 15.01
N GLU A 249 -9.93 17.21 15.95
CA GLU A 249 -9.73 17.69 17.33
C GLU A 249 -8.89 18.97 17.37
N PHE A 250 -7.83 19.06 16.55
CA PHE A 250 -6.98 20.24 16.44
C PHE A 250 -7.74 21.48 15.93
N LEU A 251 -8.74 21.30 15.07
CA LEU A 251 -9.50 22.41 14.48
C LEU A 251 -10.66 22.92 15.34
N ILE A 252 -11.07 22.18 16.38
CA ILE A 252 -12.15 22.58 17.29
C ILE A 252 -11.94 23.98 17.89
N PRO A 253 -10.76 24.35 18.44
CA PRO A 253 -10.54 25.68 19.02
C PRO A 253 -10.69 26.81 18.01
N TYR A 254 -10.44 26.54 16.73
CA TYR A 254 -10.58 27.50 15.64
C TYR A 254 -12.02 27.61 15.10
N ARG A 255 -12.94 26.75 15.57
CA ARG A 255 -14.33 26.64 15.08
C ARG A 255 -14.42 26.33 13.59
N ILE A 256 -13.54 25.43 13.13
CA ILE A 256 -13.47 25.03 11.73
C ILE A 256 -13.86 23.56 11.62
N ASN A 257 -14.83 23.26 10.75
CA ASN A 257 -15.16 21.88 10.40
C ASN A 257 -14.35 21.49 9.14
N PRO A 258 -13.39 20.56 9.25
CA PRO A 258 -12.58 20.14 8.10
C PRO A 258 -13.39 19.46 6.98
N GLU A 259 -14.64 19.06 7.22
CA GLU A 259 -15.52 18.48 6.19
C GLU A 259 -16.25 19.54 5.35
N LYS A 260 -16.28 20.79 5.82
CA LYS A 260 -17.03 21.88 5.19
C LYS A 260 -16.15 22.89 4.45
N CYS A 261 -14.84 22.84 4.66
CA CYS A 261 -13.92 23.80 4.07
C CYS A 261 -12.58 23.16 3.71
N ASP A 262 -11.89 23.73 2.72
CA ASP A 262 -10.61 23.20 2.25
C ASP A 262 -9.38 23.86 2.88
N LEU A 263 -9.40 24.05 4.20
CA LEU A 263 -8.25 24.59 4.92
C LEU A 263 -7.01 23.69 4.74
N LEU A 264 -7.22 22.36 4.75
CA LEU A 264 -6.14 21.39 4.62
C LEU A 264 -5.49 21.43 3.24
N GLY A 265 -6.28 21.45 2.16
CA GLY A 265 -5.77 21.59 0.80
C GLY A 265 -5.02 22.90 0.60
N HIS A 266 -5.59 24.02 1.09
CA HIS A 266 -4.90 25.31 1.01
C HIS A 266 -3.53 25.29 1.70
N VAL A 267 -3.44 24.73 2.91
CA VAL A 267 -2.18 24.66 3.65
C VAL A 267 -1.18 23.72 2.96
N ILE A 268 -1.61 22.56 2.45
CA ILE A 268 -0.72 21.64 1.72
C ILE A 268 -0.16 22.30 0.45
N LEU A 269 -0.98 23.02 -0.31
CA LEU A 269 -0.53 23.75 -1.49
C LEU A 269 0.42 24.89 -1.12
N SER A 270 0.14 25.62 -0.04
CA SER A 270 1.01 26.67 0.50
C SER A 270 2.39 26.12 0.87
N LEU A 271 2.45 24.95 1.52
CA LEU A 271 3.71 24.27 1.84
C LEU A 271 4.53 23.92 0.58
N ALA A 272 3.86 23.63 -0.54
CA ALA A 272 4.51 23.36 -1.82
C ALA A 272 4.78 24.64 -2.65
N ASN A 273 4.48 25.83 -2.13
CA ASN A 273 4.51 27.11 -2.85
C ASN A 273 3.67 27.09 -4.13
N VAL A 274 2.54 26.38 -4.09
CA VAL A 274 1.56 26.30 -5.17
C VAL A 274 0.45 27.31 -4.89
N LYS A 275 0.34 28.32 -5.74
CA LYS A 275 -0.68 29.37 -5.64
C LYS A 275 -1.85 29.04 -6.57
N ILE A 276 -2.84 28.32 -6.04
CA ILE A 276 -4.11 28.05 -6.72
C ILE A 276 -5.22 28.66 -5.86
N HIS A 277 -6.04 29.54 -6.45
CA HIS A 277 -7.11 30.24 -5.74
C HIS A 277 -8.33 29.36 -5.42
N THR A 278 -8.40 28.15 -5.99
CA THR A 278 -9.54 27.23 -5.91
C THR A 278 -9.15 25.83 -5.43
N ALA A 279 -8.17 25.75 -4.53
CA ALA A 279 -7.85 24.51 -3.85
C ALA A 279 -9.14 23.89 -3.29
N ASN A 280 -9.45 22.68 -3.77
CA ASN A 280 -10.45 21.80 -3.20
C ASN A 280 -9.80 20.41 -3.10
N LEU A 281 -9.06 20.17 -2.02
CA LEU A 281 -8.74 18.82 -1.57
C LEU A 281 -10.06 18.06 -1.50
N SER A 282 -10.20 17.09 -2.36
CA SER A 282 -11.41 16.28 -2.43
C SER A 282 -11.41 15.16 -1.40
N ARG A 283 -10.22 14.68 -1.04
CA ARG A 283 -10.08 13.56 -0.12
C ARG A 283 -8.67 13.48 0.46
N LEU A 284 -8.62 13.19 1.74
CA LEU A 284 -7.47 12.59 2.40
C LEU A 284 -7.94 11.21 2.85
N THR A 285 -7.27 10.14 2.45
CA THR A 285 -7.62 8.78 2.88
C THR A 285 -6.39 7.89 2.93
N PRO A 286 -6.43 6.80 3.70
CA PRO A 286 -5.48 5.70 3.49
C PRO A 286 -5.51 5.26 2.01
N GLY A 287 -4.34 4.93 1.47
CA GLY A 287 -4.22 4.29 0.16
C GLY A 287 -4.67 2.85 0.18
N GLU A 288 -4.62 2.20 -1.00
CA GLU A 288 -4.77 0.73 -1.09
C GLU A 288 -3.74 0.06 -0.18
N ASP A 289 -2.52 0.57 -0.26
CA ASP A 289 -1.51 0.46 0.77
C ASP A 289 -1.89 1.33 1.97
N ARG A 290 -2.40 0.70 3.03
CA ARG A 290 -2.88 1.40 4.24
C ARG A 290 -1.80 2.15 5.00
N ALA A 291 -0.53 1.85 4.75
CA ALA A 291 0.59 2.60 5.30
C ALA A 291 0.79 3.94 4.57
N ARG A 292 0.21 4.12 3.38
CA ARG A 292 0.28 5.36 2.61
C ARG A 292 -1.00 6.16 2.75
N LEU A 293 -0.84 7.47 2.63
CA LEU A 293 -1.90 8.44 2.64
C LEU A 293 -2.08 8.96 1.21
N VAL A 294 -3.28 8.76 0.67
CA VAL A 294 -3.72 9.33 -0.58
C VAL A 294 -4.26 10.73 -0.33
N ILE A 295 -3.68 11.71 -1.01
CA ILE A 295 -4.09 13.11 -0.99
C ILE A 295 -4.59 13.45 -2.38
N THR A 296 -5.90 13.66 -2.51
CA THR A 296 -6.55 13.90 -3.80
C THR A 296 -6.99 15.35 -3.95
N PHE A 297 -6.44 16.03 -4.95
CA PHE A 297 -6.77 17.38 -5.35
C PHE A 297 -7.72 17.40 -6.56
N LYS A 298 -8.58 18.41 -6.66
CA LYS A 298 -9.36 18.73 -7.86
C LYS A 298 -8.77 19.93 -8.59
N ASN A 299 -8.94 19.97 -9.91
CA ASN A 299 -8.60 21.12 -10.77
C ASN A 299 -7.14 21.60 -10.59
N ILE A 300 -6.18 20.68 -10.65
CA ILE A 300 -4.76 20.96 -10.47
C ILE A 300 -3.97 20.61 -11.74
N SER A 301 -2.93 21.37 -12.08
CA SER A 301 -2.05 21.09 -13.21
C SER A 301 -0.93 20.09 -12.85
N GLU A 302 -0.38 19.40 -13.86
CA GLU A 302 0.75 18.47 -13.71
C GLU A 302 1.97 19.10 -13.04
N GLU A 303 2.30 20.33 -13.44
CA GLU A 303 3.40 21.11 -12.87
C GLU A 303 3.22 21.31 -11.35
N ASN A 304 1.99 21.63 -10.92
CA ASN A 304 1.69 21.87 -9.51
C ASN A 304 1.70 20.57 -8.71
N VAL A 305 1.19 19.47 -9.27
CA VAL A 305 1.28 18.14 -8.64
C VAL A 305 2.75 17.74 -8.45
N SER A 306 3.58 17.96 -9.48
CA SER A 306 5.01 17.67 -9.44
C SER A 306 5.73 18.50 -8.36
N LYS A 307 5.35 19.77 -8.18
CA LYS A 307 5.86 20.62 -7.08
C LYS A 307 5.50 20.07 -5.70
N ILE A 308 4.29 19.51 -5.54
CA ILE A 308 3.87 18.90 -4.27
C ILE A 308 4.70 17.65 -3.98
N VAL A 309 4.86 16.75 -4.95
CA VAL A 309 5.70 15.53 -4.78
C VAL A 309 7.15 15.91 -4.47
N ALA A 310 7.74 16.86 -5.22
CA ALA A 310 9.08 17.35 -4.95
C ALA A 310 9.19 18.05 -3.59
N CYS A 311 8.11 18.65 -3.07
CA CYS A 311 8.07 19.16 -1.70
C CYS A 311 8.15 18.00 -0.69
N MET A 312 7.37 16.94 -0.87
CA MET A 312 7.41 15.76 0.01
C MET A 312 8.79 15.10 0.03
N HIS A 313 9.43 14.96 -1.15
CA HIS A 313 10.79 14.46 -1.28
C HIS A 313 11.79 15.32 -0.49
N ARG A 314 11.72 16.65 -0.64
CA ARG A 314 12.59 17.59 0.10
C ARG A 314 12.35 17.57 1.60
N LEU A 315 11.12 17.28 2.03
CA LEU A 315 10.75 17.18 3.43
C LEU A 315 11.17 15.84 4.06
N GLY A 316 11.47 14.81 3.25
CA GLY A 316 12.07 13.56 3.71
C GLY A 316 11.42 12.28 3.16
N ASP A 317 10.24 12.36 2.53
CA ASP A 317 9.61 11.20 1.90
C ASP A 317 10.07 11.06 0.45
N GLY A 318 11.24 10.48 0.25
CA GLY A 318 11.76 10.15 -1.08
C GLY A 318 10.93 9.11 -1.84
N THR A 319 9.87 8.56 -1.24
CA THR A 319 9.00 7.57 -1.86
C THR A 319 7.66 8.16 -2.31
N ALA A 320 7.39 9.45 -2.10
CA ALA A 320 6.14 10.07 -2.54
C ALA A 320 6.00 10.00 -4.07
N PHE A 321 4.79 9.72 -4.58
CA PHE A 321 4.56 9.63 -6.03
C PHE A 321 3.13 10.04 -6.41
N VAL A 322 2.91 10.29 -7.70
CA VAL A 322 1.60 10.62 -8.27
C VAL A 322 0.84 9.33 -8.60
N MET A 323 -0.40 9.22 -8.12
CA MET A 323 -1.29 8.06 -8.31
C MET A 323 -2.09 8.14 -9.61
N ASP A 324 -2.57 9.33 -9.98
CA ASP A 324 -3.46 9.46 -11.13
C ASP A 324 -2.68 9.26 -12.43
N GLY A 325 -3.00 8.13 -13.09
CA GLY A 325 -2.20 7.46 -14.12
C GLY A 325 -2.28 5.93 -14.02
N ARG A 326 -2.64 5.37 -12.85
CA ARG A 326 -2.85 3.92 -12.66
C ARG A 326 -3.99 3.65 -11.68
N THR A 327 -5.16 3.26 -12.17
CA THR A 327 -6.19 2.58 -11.35
C THR A 327 -5.97 1.06 -11.43
N PRO A 328 -5.65 0.37 -10.32
CA PRO A 328 -5.68 -1.09 -10.25
C PRO A 328 -7.09 -1.61 -9.92
N SER A 329 -8.14 -1.05 -10.52
CA SER A 329 -9.48 -1.66 -10.48
C SER A 329 -10.42 -1.01 -11.50
N SER A 330 -10.33 -1.40 -12.76
CA SER A 330 -11.50 -1.39 -13.65
C SER A 330 -11.51 -2.67 -14.48
N THR A 331 -11.81 -3.79 -13.84
CA THR A 331 -12.32 -4.98 -14.51
C THR A 331 -13.77 -4.74 -14.94
N VAL A 332 -14.02 -3.75 -15.80
CA VAL A 332 -15.13 -3.72 -16.75
C VAL A 332 -14.69 -2.74 -17.84
N SER A 333 -14.54 -3.28 -19.04
CA SER A 333 -14.54 -2.53 -20.30
C SER A 333 -15.76 -1.61 -20.36
N ASP A 334 -15.58 -0.32 -20.08
CA ASP A 334 -16.53 0.71 -20.46
C ASP A 334 -15.86 1.70 -21.44
N PRO A 335 -16.21 1.65 -22.74
CA PRO A 335 -15.66 2.55 -23.76
C PRO A 335 -16.10 4.02 -23.60
N TYR A 336 -16.88 4.36 -22.57
CA TYR A 336 -17.46 5.70 -22.38
C TYR A 336 -16.88 6.53 -21.24
N LEU A 337 -15.81 6.12 -20.57
CA LEU A 337 -15.04 7.01 -19.69
C LEU A 337 -14.04 7.86 -20.48
N VAL A 338 -14.59 8.68 -21.39
CA VAL A 338 -13.93 9.89 -21.84
C VAL A 338 -13.95 10.85 -20.66
N LEU A 339 -12.83 10.97 -19.94
CA LEU A 339 -12.56 12.14 -19.09
C LEU A 339 -12.87 13.38 -19.95
N ARG A 340 -13.95 14.08 -19.64
CA ARG A 340 -14.29 15.32 -20.34
C ARG A 340 -13.23 16.34 -19.96
N ASN A 341 -12.24 16.49 -20.82
CA ASN A 341 -11.30 17.60 -20.84
C ASN A 341 -12.10 18.91 -20.88
N GLN A 342 -12.27 19.56 -19.73
CA GLN A 342 -12.80 20.92 -19.69
C GLN A 342 -11.62 21.89 -19.73
N GLU A 343 -11.42 22.48 -20.90
CA GLU A 343 -10.59 23.67 -21.04
C GLU A 343 -11.33 24.83 -20.36
N TYR A 344 -10.79 25.34 -19.26
CA TYR A 344 -11.31 26.52 -18.60
C TYR A 344 -10.55 27.75 -19.10
N PRO A 345 -11.21 28.72 -19.76
CA PRO A 345 -10.60 30.02 -20.01
C PRO A 345 -10.53 30.77 -18.67
N LEU A 346 -9.32 30.99 -18.18
CA LEU A 346 -9.05 31.98 -17.14
C LEU A 346 -9.21 33.37 -17.77
N TYR A 347 -10.36 34.02 -17.58
CA TYR A 347 -10.46 35.48 -17.71
C TYR A 347 -9.48 36.12 -16.70
N LYS A 348 -8.70 37.16 -16.98
CA LYS A 348 -8.56 38.07 -18.12
C LYS A 348 -7.18 38.75 -17.95
N ASN A 349 -6.30 38.65 -18.92
CA ASN A 349 -5.33 39.69 -19.25
C ASN A 349 -4.87 39.44 -20.69
N GLU A 350 -5.05 40.45 -21.53
CA GLU A 350 -4.65 40.46 -22.93
C GLU A 350 -3.12 40.37 -23.00
N ASN A 351 -2.59 39.15 -23.10
CA ASN A 351 -1.46 38.73 -23.93
C ASN A 351 -1.03 37.31 -23.50
N GLU A 352 -1.07 36.39 -24.48
CA GLU A 352 -0.71 34.96 -24.42
C GLU A 352 -1.64 34.05 -23.61
N GLU A 353 -2.60 33.43 -24.30
CA GLU A 353 -3.32 32.25 -23.83
C GLU A 353 -2.35 31.05 -23.71
N GLN A 354 -1.70 30.90 -22.57
CA GLN A 354 -1.18 29.59 -22.15
C GLN A 354 -2.35 28.78 -21.57
N THR A 355 -2.95 27.91 -22.40
CA THR A 355 -3.93 26.91 -21.97
C THR A 355 -3.25 25.87 -21.08
N THR A 356 -3.10 26.19 -19.80
CA THR A 356 -2.56 25.24 -18.81
C THR A 356 -3.63 24.18 -18.56
N LYS A 357 -3.40 22.95 -19.01
CA LYS A 357 -4.32 21.83 -18.80
C LYS A 357 -4.45 21.54 -17.31
N LEU A 358 -5.68 21.63 -16.80
CA LEU A 358 -6.02 21.24 -15.43
C LEU A 358 -6.58 19.82 -15.45
N TYR A 359 -6.11 18.98 -14.52
CA TYR A 359 -6.75 17.70 -14.26
C TYR A 359 -8.03 17.89 -13.46
N GLU A 360 -9.10 17.22 -13.87
CA GLU A 360 -10.35 17.17 -13.10
C GLU A 360 -10.09 16.66 -11.68
N LYS A 361 -9.17 15.70 -11.54
CA LYS A 361 -8.74 15.09 -10.28
C LYS A 361 -7.30 14.58 -10.41
N CYS A 362 -6.47 14.85 -9.40
CA CYS A 362 -5.13 14.27 -9.30
C CYS A 362 -4.81 13.87 -7.85
N SER A 363 -4.17 12.72 -7.67
CA SER A 363 -3.88 12.11 -6.38
C SER A 363 -2.39 11.87 -6.24
N ILE A 364 -1.87 12.07 -5.04
CA ILE A 364 -0.51 11.67 -4.67
C ILE A 364 -0.58 10.71 -3.50
N GLU A 365 0.40 9.83 -3.40
CA GLU A 365 0.59 8.98 -2.25
C GLU A 365 1.87 9.33 -1.50
N VAL A 366 1.77 9.46 -0.19
CA VAL A 366 2.87 9.75 0.73
C VAL A 366 2.88 8.73 1.86
N ASP A 367 4.04 8.45 2.46
CA ASP A 367 4.09 7.59 3.63
C ASP A 367 3.34 8.21 4.83
N GLY A 368 2.53 7.40 5.52
CA GLY A 368 1.65 7.85 6.60
C GLY A 368 2.39 8.33 7.84
N ASN A 369 3.46 7.64 8.24
CA ASN A 369 4.27 8.01 9.40
C ASN A 369 5.02 9.31 9.10
N PHE A 370 5.61 9.39 7.90
CA PHE A 370 6.22 10.62 7.42
C PHE A 370 5.23 11.79 7.42
N PHE A 371 4.04 11.61 6.85
CA PHE A 371 3.05 12.69 6.81
C PHE A 371 2.70 13.15 8.22
N HIS A 372 2.46 12.21 9.14
CA HIS A 372 2.11 12.50 10.53
C HIS A 372 3.24 13.16 11.32
N THR A 373 4.49 12.75 11.11
CA THR A 373 5.64 13.24 11.89
C THR A 373 6.28 14.50 11.30
N CYS A 374 6.21 14.70 9.99
CA CYS A 374 6.96 15.74 9.28
C CYS A 374 6.07 16.80 8.62
N VAL A 375 4.95 16.39 8.02
CA VAL A 375 4.04 17.31 7.28
C VAL A 375 2.97 17.88 8.21
N TYR A 376 2.34 17.05 9.02
CA TYR A 376 1.26 17.44 9.91
C TYR A 376 1.65 18.50 10.96
N PRO A 377 2.85 18.49 11.57
CA PRO A 377 3.29 19.59 12.42
C PRO A 377 3.38 20.92 11.68
N LYS A 378 3.85 20.92 10.43
CA LYS A 378 3.91 22.13 9.58
C LYS A 378 2.52 22.63 9.21
N ILE A 379 1.57 21.72 8.99
CA ILE A 379 0.16 22.08 8.79
C ILE A 379 -0.37 22.80 10.02
N LYS A 380 -0.16 22.25 11.22
CA LYS A 380 -0.60 22.88 12.48
C LYS A 380 0.03 24.25 12.69
N GLU A 381 1.33 24.38 12.42
CA GLU A 381 2.05 25.65 12.53
C GLU A 381 1.49 26.70 11.57
N ASN A 382 1.26 26.33 10.31
CA ASN A 382 0.72 27.24 9.30
C ASN A 382 -0.70 27.71 9.68
N ILE A 383 -1.56 26.80 10.15
CA ILE A 383 -2.91 27.16 10.63
C ILE A 383 -2.84 28.11 11.83
N ALA A 384 -1.92 27.87 12.78
CA ALA A 384 -1.72 28.77 13.91
C ALA A 384 -1.23 30.16 13.47
N GLN A 385 -0.36 30.24 12.46
CA GLN A 385 0.08 31.50 11.86
C GLN A 385 -1.07 32.24 11.16
N LEU A 386 -1.88 31.53 10.36
CA LEU A 386 -3.08 32.09 9.73
C LEU A 386 -4.06 32.62 10.78
N ALA A 387 -4.20 31.92 11.91
CA ALA A 387 -5.03 32.37 13.04
C ALA A 387 -4.50 33.68 13.65
N ALA A 388 -3.19 33.75 13.91
CA ALA A 388 -2.55 34.95 14.45
C ALA A 388 -2.67 36.16 13.50
N GLN A 389 -2.69 35.91 12.19
CA GLN A 389 -2.87 36.92 11.15
C GLN A 389 -4.36 37.22 10.84
N GLN A 390 -5.30 36.62 11.58
CA GLN A 390 -6.74 36.76 11.37
C GLN A 390 -7.23 36.33 9.96
N GLN A 391 -6.48 35.43 9.30
CA GLN A 391 -6.77 34.95 7.94
C GLN A 391 -7.68 33.71 7.92
N LEU A 392 -8.14 33.23 9.08
CA LEU A 392 -9.05 32.09 9.17
C LEU A 392 -10.53 32.43 8.95
N GLY A 393 -10.89 33.72 8.84
CA GLY A 393 -12.28 34.18 8.83
C GLY A 393 -13.17 33.50 7.78
N ASN A 394 -12.68 33.31 6.55
CA ASN A 394 -13.44 32.67 5.48
C ASN A 394 -13.75 31.18 5.78
N TYR A 395 -12.80 30.46 6.39
CA TYR A 395 -12.98 29.05 6.78
C TYR A 395 -13.94 28.89 7.95
N GLN A 396 -13.87 29.83 8.90
CA GLN A 396 -14.78 29.91 10.03
C GLN A 396 -16.21 30.18 9.57
N GLU A 397 -16.42 31.16 8.67
CA GLU A 397 -17.73 31.47 8.08
C GLU A 397 -18.38 30.25 7.45
N THR A 398 -17.61 29.53 6.62
CA THR A 398 -18.07 28.32 5.93
C THR A 398 -18.45 27.19 6.90
N SER A 399 -17.88 27.20 8.11
CA SER A 399 -18.14 26.20 9.16
C SER A 399 -19.24 26.59 10.15
N LYS A 400 -19.77 27.82 10.11
CA LYS A 400 -20.62 28.38 11.17
C LYS A 400 -21.92 27.61 11.45
N GLU A 401 -22.50 26.96 10.46
CA GLU A 401 -23.82 26.30 10.62
C GLU A 401 -23.76 25.09 11.54
N ASP A 402 -22.62 24.39 11.61
CA ASP A 402 -22.44 23.18 12.44
C ASP A 402 -22.08 23.49 13.90
N PHE A 403 -21.56 24.69 14.18
CA PHE A 403 -21.19 25.14 15.53
C PHE A 403 -22.24 26.05 16.18
N LYS A 404 -23.41 26.25 15.53
CA LYS A 404 -24.55 26.87 16.20
C LYS A 404 -24.90 25.98 17.39
N PHE A 405 -24.83 26.53 18.60
CA PHE A 405 -25.23 25.88 19.84
C PHE A 405 -26.65 25.31 19.69
N THR A 406 -26.76 24.04 19.33
CA THR A 406 -27.89 23.22 19.74
C THR A 406 -27.60 22.78 21.16
N VAL A 407 -28.58 22.94 22.04
CA VAL A 407 -28.55 22.65 23.49
C VAL A 407 -28.24 21.16 23.80
N GLU A 408 -27.92 20.35 22.80
CA GLU A 408 -27.63 18.92 22.87
C GLU A 408 -26.14 18.54 22.69
N THR A 409 -25.22 19.50 22.63
CA THR A 409 -23.77 19.21 22.47
C THR A 409 -23.07 18.65 23.73
N ALA A 410 -23.81 18.28 24.78
CA ALA A 410 -23.27 17.60 25.95
C ALA A 410 -23.23 16.06 25.84
N ARG A 411 -23.71 15.45 24.73
CA ARG A 411 -23.72 13.99 24.55
C ARG A 411 -23.50 13.55 23.10
N VAL A 412 -22.30 13.75 22.55
CA VAL A 412 -21.85 12.95 21.40
C VAL A 412 -20.35 12.64 21.55
N SER A 413 -20.04 11.77 22.50
CA SER A 413 -18.89 10.88 22.40
C SER A 413 -19.44 9.52 21.99
N GLU A 414 -18.81 8.88 21.00
CA GLU A 414 -19.26 7.65 20.32
C GLU A 414 -20.33 7.92 19.25
N HIS A 415 -19.90 8.17 18.01
CA HIS A 415 -20.43 7.59 16.78
C HIS A 415 -19.33 7.74 15.71
N SER A 416 -18.46 6.72 15.66
CA SER A 416 -17.41 6.58 14.65
C SER A 416 -18.05 6.29 13.29
N MET A 417 -18.03 7.25 12.36
CA MET A 417 -18.59 7.11 11.01
C MET A 417 -17.68 6.32 10.06
N PHE A 418 -17.41 5.05 10.39
CA PHE A 418 -17.18 4.03 9.36
C PHE A 418 -18.52 3.45 8.91
N GLU A 419 -19.46 4.30 8.51
CA GLU A 419 -20.63 3.87 7.77
C GLU A 419 -21.04 4.96 6.79
N LYS A 420 -20.68 4.76 5.51
CA LYS A 420 -21.62 4.65 4.38
C LYS A 420 -20.87 4.82 3.06
N TYR A 421 -20.60 3.69 2.40
CA TYR A 421 -20.69 3.63 0.95
C TYR A 421 -22.14 3.25 0.60
N PRO A 422 -22.82 3.95 -0.32
CA PRO A 422 -24.12 3.54 -0.81
C PRO A 422 -23.91 2.50 -1.92
N ASN A 423 -24.23 1.25 -1.66
CA ASN A 423 -24.61 0.33 -2.73
C ASN A 423 -26.08 -0.03 -2.54
N SER A 424 -26.88 0.45 -3.49
CA SER A 424 -28.29 0.14 -3.67
C SER A 424 -28.51 -1.24 -4.28
N ALA A 425 -29.70 -1.78 -3.99
CA ALA A 425 -30.37 -3.00 -4.48
C ALA A 425 -30.03 -4.28 -3.68
N SER A 426 -30.97 -5.06 -3.14
CA SER A 426 -32.44 -5.04 -3.24
C SER A 426 -33.06 -5.91 -2.13
N GLN A 427 -34.18 -5.43 -1.59
CA GLN A 427 -35.35 -6.16 -1.07
C GLN A 427 -35.22 -7.65 -0.71
N PHE A 428 -35.56 -8.01 0.54
CA PHE A 428 -36.61 -9.00 0.82
C PHE A 428 -37.21 -8.78 2.22
N ASP A 429 -38.53 -8.95 2.28
CA ASP A 429 -39.46 -8.61 3.35
C ASP A 429 -39.23 -9.28 4.72
N THR A 430 -39.38 -8.51 5.79
CA THR A 430 -39.91 -8.98 7.11
C THR A 430 -41.45 -9.15 7.01
N PRO A 431 -42.15 -10.01 7.81
CA PRO A 431 -42.03 -10.01 9.28
C PRO A 431 -42.45 -11.28 10.08
N ASN A 432 -42.35 -11.12 11.42
CA ASN A 432 -42.93 -11.88 12.56
C ASN A 432 -42.02 -12.96 13.18
N LYS A 433 -41.89 -13.11 14.51
CA LYS A 433 -42.69 -12.61 15.66
C LYS A 433 -41.87 -12.80 16.97
N LYS A 434 -41.99 -11.82 17.89
CA LYS A 434 -42.02 -11.90 19.37
C LYS A 434 -41.01 -12.78 20.13
N SER A 435 -40.24 -12.16 21.03
CA SER A 435 -40.42 -12.35 22.49
C SER A 435 -39.54 -11.41 23.34
N SER A 436 -40.22 -10.45 23.97
CA SER A 436 -40.00 -9.79 25.26
C SER A 436 -38.78 -10.16 26.14
N ARG A 437 -37.97 -9.15 26.52
CA ARG A 437 -38.07 -8.41 27.80
C ARG A 437 -36.95 -7.35 27.91
N THR A 438 -37.37 -6.12 28.21
CA THR A 438 -36.53 -4.97 28.59
C THR A 438 -36.62 -4.76 30.10
N CYS A 439 -35.62 -4.03 30.61
CA CYS A 439 -35.48 -3.31 31.90
C CYS A 439 -34.78 -4.06 33.05
N ILE A 440 -33.60 -3.63 33.52
CA ILE A 440 -33.08 -2.31 34.02
C ILE A 440 -33.14 -2.23 35.55
N CYS A 441 -32.03 -1.67 36.10
CA CYS A 441 -31.83 -1.05 37.42
C CYS A 441 -31.47 -2.00 38.60
N SER A 442 -30.55 -1.67 39.52
CA SER A 442 -29.64 -0.52 39.73
C SER A 442 -28.90 -0.67 41.07
N LEU A 443 -27.93 0.24 41.34
CA LEU A 443 -27.35 0.69 42.64
C LEU A 443 -26.07 -0.05 43.07
N LEU A 444 -24.99 0.61 43.52
CA LEU A 444 -24.91 1.77 44.43
C LEU A 444 -23.66 2.63 44.17
N LYS A 445 -23.82 3.95 44.40
CA LYS A 445 -22.76 4.86 44.83
C LYS A 445 -22.37 4.53 46.28
N ASN A 446 -21.07 4.47 46.57
CA ASN A 446 -20.37 5.36 47.52
C ASN A 446 -18.87 5.13 47.40
#